data_AF-A0A2M7E5N3-F1
#
_entry.id   AF-A0A2M7E5N3-F1
#
_cell.length_a   1.000
_cell.length_b   1.000
_cell.length_c   1.000
_cell.angle_alpha   90.00
_cell.angle_beta   90.00
_cell.angle_gamma   90.00
#
_symmetry.space_group_name_H-M   'P 1'
#
loop_
_entity.id
_entity.type
_entity.pdbx_description
1 polymer ?
#
loop_
_entity_poly.entity_id
_entity_poly.type
_entity_poly.pdbx_seq_one_letter_code
_entity_poly.pdbx_strand_id
1 'polypeptide(L)'
;MNKVKRFLQTFIQSATLKHDFYNHLFHSHWSLTLNYLLVLAIILQILGGLINLWHFRPSKFRILKNQVISALSIFPEELVIKIDRGFLSTNYYKPYFFRLNQKRFQPLVVVDETAETKKILEYNSVILLSATNIVVSNKWQQQKPFIFP
;
A
#
# COMPACT_ATOMS: atom_id res chain seq x y z
N MET A 1 -28.03 -20.45 -27.88
CA MET A 1 -27.83 -19.00 -27.60
C MET A 1 -28.77 -18.43 -26.53
N ASN A 2 -30.05 -18.83 -26.45
CA ASN A 2 -31.00 -18.25 -25.50
C ASN A 2 -30.63 -18.41 -24.00
N LYS A 3 -29.98 -19.53 -23.62
CA LYS A 3 -29.55 -19.79 -22.24
C LYS A 3 -28.44 -18.84 -21.77
N VAL A 4 -27.46 -18.55 -22.64
CA VAL A 4 -26.35 -17.62 -22.35
C VAL A 4 -26.85 -16.19 -22.23
N LYS A 5 -27.79 -15.79 -23.11
CA LYS A 5 -28.42 -14.47 -23.06
C LYS A 5 -29.20 -14.25 -21.76
N ARG A 6 -29.98 -15.26 -21.33
CA ARG A 6 -30.68 -15.23 -20.03
C ARG A 6 -29.68 -15.14 -18.88
N PHE A 7 -28.60 -15.93 -18.90
CA PHE A 7 -27.56 -15.86 -17.88
C PHE A 7 -26.91 -14.46 -17.78
N LEU A 8 -26.54 -13.85 -18.92
CA LEU A 8 -25.98 -12.49 -18.94
C LEU A 8 -26.99 -11.45 -18.44
N GLN A 9 -28.27 -11.57 -18.81
CA GLN A 9 -29.33 -10.70 -18.29
C GLN A 9 -29.49 -10.85 -16.77
N THR A 10 -29.52 -12.09 -16.26
CA THR A 10 -29.53 -12.42 -14.83
C THR A 10 -28.30 -11.85 -14.12
N PHE A 11 -27.11 -11.93 -14.73
CA PHE A 11 -25.88 -11.39 -14.19
C PHE A 11 -25.89 -9.85 -14.12
N ILE A 12 -26.29 -9.17 -15.20
CA ILE A 12 -26.39 -7.69 -15.24
C ILE A 12 -27.44 -7.17 -14.23
N GLN A 13 -28.59 -7.86 -14.11
CA GLN A 13 -29.62 -7.53 -13.12
C GLN A 13 -29.14 -7.77 -11.68
N SER A 14 -28.34 -8.80 -11.44
CA SER A 14 -27.77 -9.07 -10.12
C SER A 14 -26.71 -8.03 -9.69
N ALA A 15 -25.93 -7.53 -10.65
CA ALA A 15 -24.89 -6.52 -10.41
C ALA A 15 -25.46 -5.12 -10.13
N THR A 16 -26.72 -4.88 -10.50
CA THR A 16 -27.42 -3.60 -10.32
C THR A 16 -28.21 -3.49 -9.00
N LEU A 17 -27.98 -4.41 -8.04
CA LEU A 17 -28.45 -4.32 -6.65
C LEU A 17 -29.97 -4.10 -6.48
N LYS A 18 -30.81 -4.71 -7.33
CA LYS A 18 -32.26 -4.73 -7.10
C LYS A 18 -32.61 -5.79 -6.05
N HIS A 19 -33.08 -5.34 -4.88
CA HIS A 19 -33.40 -6.19 -3.73
C HIS A 19 -34.38 -7.33 -4.07
N ASP A 20 -35.37 -7.06 -4.93
CA ASP A 20 -36.39 -8.04 -5.35
C ASP A 20 -35.84 -9.22 -6.15
N PHE A 21 -34.68 -9.05 -6.80
CA PHE A 21 -34.09 -10.07 -7.66
C PHE A 21 -33.53 -11.25 -6.86
N TYR A 22 -32.90 -10.99 -5.71
CA TYR A 22 -32.33 -12.02 -4.85
C TYR A 22 -33.41 -12.87 -4.17
N ASN A 23 -34.55 -12.28 -3.82
CA ASN A 23 -35.70 -13.01 -3.27
C ASN A 23 -36.31 -13.98 -4.30
N HIS A 24 -36.40 -13.57 -5.57
CA HIS A 24 -36.84 -14.45 -6.65
C HIS A 24 -35.85 -15.58 -6.97
N LEU A 25 -34.55 -15.32 -6.81
CA LEU A 25 -33.51 -16.33 -7.04
C LEU A 25 -33.51 -17.40 -5.94
N PHE A 26 -33.87 -17.04 -4.71
CA PHE A 26 -33.98 -17.96 -3.57
C PHE A 26 -35.21 -18.90 -3.69
N HIS A 27 -36.29 -18.43 -4.32
CA HIS A 27 -37.51 -19.22 -4.60
C HIS A 27 -37.45 -20.01 -5.91
N SER A 28 -36.35 -19.92 -6.65
CA SER A 28 -36.13 -20.67 -7.89
C SER A 28 -35.58 -22.08 -7.60
N HIS A 29 -35.45 -22.89 -8.65
CA HIS A 29 -34.88 -24.24 -8.54
C HIS A 29 -33.44 -24.16 -8.03
N TRP A 30 -33.15 -24.90 -6.97
CA TRP A 30 -31.87 -24.88 -6.24
C TRP A 30 -30.63 -25.05 -7.16
N SER A 31 -30.75 -25.83 -8.22
CA SER A 31 -29.69 -26.04 -9.22
C SER A 31 -29.34 -24.78 -10.03
N LEU A 32 -30.29 -23.89 -10.29
CA LEU A 32 -30.03 -22.61 -10.99
C LEU A 32 -29.27 -21.64 -10.09
N THR A 33 -29.65 -21.58 -8.81
CA THR A 33 -29.01 -20.75 -7.80
C THR A 33 -27.57 -21.19 -7.55
N LEU A 34 -27.34 -22.50 -7.41
CA LEU A 34 -26.01 -23.06 -7.20
C LEU A 34 -25.09 -22.82 -8.41
N ASN A 35 -25.60 -23.02 -9.63
CA ASN A 35 -24.84 -22.74 -10.86
C ASN A 35 -24.50 -21.24 -10.99
N TYR A 36 -25.43 -20.35 -10.64
CA TYR A 36 -25.19 -18.91 -10.66
C TYR A 36 -24.10 -18.50 -9.65
N LEU A 37 -24.17 -19.00 -8.40
CA LEU A 37 -23.17 -18.71 -7.37
C LEU A 37 -21.78 -19.23 -7.73
N LEU A 38 -21.68 -20.43 -8.33
CA LEU A 38 -20.41 -20.98 -8.80
C LEU A 38 -19.79 -20.11 -9.89
N VAL A 39 -20.58 -19.68 -10.88
CA VAL A 39 -20.06 -18.81 -11.95
C VAL A 39 -19.66 -17.44 -11.40
N LEU A 40 -20.43 -16.88 -10.47
CA LEU A 40 -20.09 -15.62 -9.80
C LEU A 40 -18.78 -15.74 -9.02
N ALA A 41 -18.58 -16.84 -8.27
CA ALA A 41 -17.34 -17.10 -7.55
C ALA A 41 -16.13 -17.19 -8.50
N ILE A 42 -16.28 -17.87 -9.64
CA ILE A 42 -15.22 -17.97 -10.66
C ILE A 42 -14.88 -16.59 -11.22
N ILE A 43 -15.87 -15.77 -11.57
CA ILE A 43 -15.66 -14.41 -12.09
C ILE A 43 -14.93 -13.54 -11.06
N LEU A 44 -15.33 -13.60 -9.79
CA LEU A 44 -14.68 -12.86 -8.70
C LEU A 44 -13.23 -13.29 -8.51
N GLN A 45 -12.93 -14.59 -8.60
CA GLN A 45 -11.57 -15.11 -8.52
C GLN A 45 -10.71 -14.63 -9.70
N ILE A 46 -11.25 -14.60 -10.91
CA ILE A 46 -10.54 -14.09 -12.10
C ILE A 46 -10.26 -12.59 -11.95
N LEU A 47 -11.23 -11.80 -11.51
CA LEU A 47 -11.06 -10.36 -11.25
C LEU A 47 -10.01 -10.12 -10.16
N GLY A 48 -10.09 -10.85 -9.05
CA GLY A 48 -9.09 -10.80 -7.99
C GLY A 48 -7.69 -11.19 -8.47
N GLY A 49 -7.59 -12.23 -9.30
CA GLY A 49 -6.35 -12.65 -9.95
C GLY A 49 -5.76 -11.58 -10.86
N LEU A 50 -6.58 -10.91 -11.68
CA LEU A 50 -6.16 -9.81 -12.56
C LEU A 50 -5.69 -8.59 -11.77
N ILE A 51 -6.40 -8.22 -10.70
CA ILE A 51 -6.00 -7.12 -9.81
C ILE A 51 -4.67 -7.44 -9.15
N ASN A 52 -4.50 -8.66 -8.62
CA ASN A 52 -3.24 -9.11 -8.03
C ASN A 52 -2.11 -9.12 -9.07
N LEU A 53 -2.34 -9.63 -10.27
CA LEU A 53 -1.34 -9.65 -11.34
C LEU A 53 -0.94 -8.23 -11.79
N TRP A 54 -1.87 -7.27 -11.75
CA TRP A 54 -1.58 -5.86 -12.01
C TRP A 54 -0.83 -5.18 -10.85
N HIS A 55 -1.16 -5.54 -9.60
CA HIS A 55 -0.50 -5.01 -8.42
C HIS A 55 0.93 -5.56 -8.26
N PHE A 56 1.10 -6.88 -8.43
CA PHE A 56 2.35 -7.63 -8.27
C PHE A 56 3.13 -7.84 -9.58
N ARG A 57 3.03 -6.91 -10.53
CA ARG A 57 3.82 -6.99 -11.77
C ARG A 57 5.32 -7.10 -11.45
N PRO A 58 6.07 -8.07 -12.02
CA PRO A 58 7.51 -8.23 -11.80
C PRO A 58 8.33 -6.95 -12.08
N SER A 59 7.84 -6.10 -12.99
CA SER A 59 8.45 -4.81 -13.30
C SER A 59 8.51 -3.87 -12.08
N LYS A 60 7.49 -3.86 -11.22
CA LYS A 60 7.48 -3.05 -9.99
C LYS A 60 8.51 -3.56 -8.99
N PHE A 61 8.66 -4.87 -8.85
CA PHE A 61 9.71 -5.47 -8.01
C PHE A 61 11.11 -5.14 -8.53
N ARG A 62 11.32 -5.18 -9.85
CA ARG A 62 12.61 -4.79 -10.45
C ARG A 62 12.94 -3.32 -10.19
N ILE A 63 11.94 -2.43 -10.29
CA ILE A 63 12.10 -1.01 -9.99
C ILE A 63 12.44 -0.81 -8.51
N LEU A 64 11.72 -1.46 -7.60
CA LEU A 64 11.99 -1.39 -6.16
C LEU A 64 13.39 -1.91 -5.83
N LYS A 65 13.77 -3.07 -6.37
CA LYS A 65 15.11 -3.63 -6.20
C LYS A 65 16.20 -2.65 -6.65
N ASN A 66 16.05 -2.07 -7.83
CA ASN A 66 17.02 -1.10 -8.35
C ASN A 66 17.09 0.15 -7.48
N GLN A 67 15.95 0.64 -6.98
CA GLN A 67 15.89 1.77 -6.04
C GLN A 67 16.61 1.47 -4.73
N VAL A 68 16.39 0.28 -4.15
CA VAL A 68 17.09 -0.16 -2.93
C VAL A 68 18.60 -0.23 -3.17
N ILE A 69 19.05 -0.84 -4.27
CA ILE A 69 20.47 -0.96 -4.59
C ILE A 69 21.10 0.43 -4.78
N SER A 70 20.46 1.32 -5.53
CA SER A 70 20.95 2.69 -5.73
C SER A 70 20.94 3.53 -4.44
N ALA A 71 20.01 3.28 -3.52
CA ALA A 71 19.97 3.95 -2.23
C ALA A 71 21.13 3.46 -1.33
N LEU A 72 21.40 2.15 -1.34
CA LEU A 72 22.51 1.54 -0.59
C LEU A 72 23.88 1.94 -1.13
N SER A 73 24.04 2.12 -2.45
CA SER A 73 25.32 2.54 -3.03
C SER A 73 25.73 3.98 -2.69
N ILE A 74 24.79 4.80 -2.19
CA ILE A 74 25.05 6.18 -1.74
C ILE A 74 25.22 6.21 -0.21
N PHE A 75 24.99 5.07 0.45
CA PHE A 75 25.22 4.96 1.88
C PHE A 75 26.74 5.01 2.15
N PRO A 76 27.22 5.88 3.06
CA PRO A 76 28.65 5.96 3.36
C PRO A 76 29.10 4.62 3.93
N GLU A 77 30.15 4.01 3.36
CA GLU A 77 30.69 2.73 3.86
C GLU A 77 31.17 2.83 5.31
N GLU A 78 31.59 4.04 5.69
CA GLU A 78 32.05 4.38 7.02
C GLU A 78 30.90 4.64 8.02
N LEU A 79 29.64 4.78 7.61
CA LEU A 79 28.55 5.12 8.54
C LEU A 79 28.20 3.91 9.42
N VAL A 80 28.50 4.02 10.71
CA VAL A 80 28.18 3.00 11.72
C VAL A 80 27.04 3.51 12.57
N ILE A 81 25.89 2.85 12.51
CA ILE A 81 24.76 3.07 13.42
C ILE A 81 24.84 1.99 14.49
N LYS A 82 25.05 2.40 15.74
CA LYS A 82 25.07 1.52 16.91
C LYS A 82 23.82 1.75 17.73
N ILE A 83 23.23 0.66 18.20
CA ILE A 83 22.14 0.70 19.18
C ILE A 83 22.67 -0.01 20.41
N ASP A 84 22.92 0.74 21.49
CA ASP A 84 23.35 0.19 22.76
C ASP A 84 22.43 0.65 23.88
N ARG A 85 21.90 -0.30 24.65
CA ARG A 85 20.96 -0.05 25.78
C ARG A 85 19.79 0.89 25.45
N GLY A 86 19.27 0.81 24.22
CA GLY A 86 18.16 1.64 23.75
C GLY A 86 18.56 3.05 23.27
N PHE A 87 19.86 3.35 23.24
CA PHE A 87 20.40 4.58 22.66
C PHE A 87 20.98 4.31 21.28
N LEU A 88 20.51 5.06 20.29
CA LEU A 88 21.09 5.13 18.96
C LEU A 88 22.26 6.11 18.97
N SER A 89 23.43 5.67 18.52
CA SER A 89 24.58 6.52 18.24
C SER A 89 25.12 6.23 16.85
N THR A 90 25.71 7.23 16.23
CA THR A 90 26.35 7.14 14.93
C THR A 90 27.76 7.70 15.05
N ASN A 91 28.64 7.30 14.14
CA ASN A 91 29.96 7.91 14.04
C ASN A 91 29.97 9.21 13.21
N TYR A 92 28.79 9.75 12.89
CA TYR A 92 28.62 10.95 12.08
C TYR A 92 27.98 12.07 12.91
N TYR A 93 28.64 13.23 12.96
CA TYR A 93 28.14 14.40 13.70
C TYR A 93 27.06 15.20 12.96
N LYS A 94 26.47 14.66 11.89
CA LYS A 94 25.50 15.34 11.03
C LYS A 94 24.28 14.46 10.77
N PRO A 95 23.09 15.06 10.59
CA PRO A 95 21.89 14.32 10.24
C PRO A 95 22.07 13.59 8.91
N TYR A 96 21.84 12.29 8.91
CA TYR A 96 21.93 11.45 7.72
C TYR A 96 20.55 11.25 7.08
N PHE A 97 20.44 11.54 5.79
CA PHE A 97 19.19 11.49 5.05
C PHE A 97 19.15 10.29 4.09
N PHE A 98 18.42 9.25 4.47
CA PHE A 98 18.22 8.08 3.63
C PHE A 98 17.03 8.28 2.68
N ARG A 99 17.29 8.11 1.37
CA ARG A 99 16.29 8.24 0.30
C ARG A 99 16.23 6.96 -0.52
N LEU A 100 15.06 6.32 -0.56
CA LEU A 100 14.84 5.13 -1.40
C LEU A 100 14.89 5.48 -2.90
N ASN A 101 14.45 6.68 -3.27
CA ASN A 101 14.47 7.16 -4.64
C ASN A 101 15.12 8.54 -4.67
N GLN A 102 16.27 8.65 -5.33
CA GLN A 102 17.04 9.90 -5.41
C GLN A 102 16.29 11.04 -6.11
N LYS A 103 15.30 10.73 -6.95
CA LYS A 103 14.44 11.73 -7.61
C LYS A 103 13.36 12.29 -6.67
N ARG A 104 13.10 11.67 -5.52
CA ARG A 104 12.16 12.19 -4.52
C ARG A 104 12.90 13.09 -3.54
N PHE A 105 12.37 14.29 -3.33
CA PHE A 105 12.88 15.21 -2.32
C PHE A 105 12.64 14.73 -0.88
N GLN A 106 11.63 13.87 -0.68
CA GLN A 106 11.25 13.39 0.64
C GLN A 106 12.16 12.24 1.11
N PRO A 107 12.95 12.41 2.19
CA PRO A 107 13.72 11.32 2.79
C PRO A 107 12.79 10.31 3.47
N LEU A 108 13.12 9.03 3.30
CA LEU A 108 12.39 7.94 3.94
C LEU A 108 12.75 7.89 5.42
N VAL A 109 14.05 7.89 5.72
CA VAL A 109 14.57 7.84 7.09
C VAL A 109 15.59 8.95 7.26
N VAL A 110 15.54 9.64 8.40
CA VAL A 110 16.58 10.56 8.82
C VAL A 110 17.13 10.08 10.14
N VAL A 111 18.46 9.99 10.25
CA VAL A 111 19.16 9.61 11.48
C VAL A 111 19.84 10.87 12.02
N ASP A 112 19.38 11.36 13.16
CA ASP A 112 19.97 12.52 13.85
C ASP A 112 19.85 12.31 15.36
N GLU A 113 20.97 11.99 15.99
CA GLU A 113 21.06 11.73 17.44
C GLU A 113 20.54 12.91 18.27
N THR A 114 20.77 14.13 17.79
CA THR A 114 20.45 15.39 18.49
C THR A 114 19.06 15.90 18.19
N ALA A 115 18.31 15.25 17.28
CA ALA A 115 17.01 15.74 16.86
C ALA A 115 15.93 15.54 17.93
N GLU A 116 15.25 16.64 18.24
CA GLU A 116 13.94 16.59 18.89
C GLU A 116 12.87 16.03 17.93
N THR A 117 11.80 15.49 18.51
CA THR A 117 10.71 14.85 17.75
C THR A 117 10.05 15.78 16.72
N LYS A 118 10.05 17.10 16.98
CA LYS A 118 9.46 18.12 16.08
C LYS A 118 10.24 18.29 14.77
N LYS A 119 11.54 17.98 14.76
CA LYS A 119 12.39 18.12 13.56
C LYS A 119 11.96 17.21 12.40
N ILE A 120 11.16 16.17 12.65
CA ILE A 120 10.60 15.32 11.58
C ILE A 120 9.79 16.13 10.55
N LEU A 121 9.16 17.22 10.99
CA LEU A 121 8.41 18.12 10.12
C LEU A 121 9.36 18.96 9.26
N GLU A 122 10.41 19.51 9.87
CA GLU A 122 11.45 20.33 9.20
C GLU A 122 12.24 19.51 8.17
N TYR A 123 12.65 18.29 8.53
CA TYR A 123 13.32 17.37 7.62
C TYR A 123 12.41 16.80 6.54
N ASN A 124 11.11 17.05 6.65
CA ASN A 124 10.08 16.53 5.76
C ASN A 124 10.13 14.98 5.66
N SER A 125 10.69 14.24 6.62
CA SER A 125 10.93 12.79 6.48
C SER A 125 9.70 11.95 6.81
N VAL A 126 9.73 10.67 6.42
CA VAL A 126 8.71 9.68 6.85
C VAL A 126 9.05 9.14 8.24
N ILE A 127 10.33 8.85 8.49
CA ILE A 127 10.82 8.36 9.78
C ILE A 127 11.99 9.25 10.22
N LEU A 128 12.02 9.57 11.51
CA LEU A 128 13.15 10.19 12.19
C LEU A 128 13.62 9.26 13.29
N LEU A 129 14.91 8.93 13.28
CA LEU A 129 15.60 8.17 14.31
C LEU A 129 16.50 9.14 15.07
N SER A 130 16.20 9.35 16.34
CA SER A 130 17.06 10.09 17.26
C SER A 130 17.67 9.18 18.32
N ALA A 131 18.50 9.73 19.21
CA ALA A 131 19.23 8.94 20.18
C ALA A 131 18.30 8.04 21.01
N THR A 132 17.09 8.51 21.35
CA THR A 132 16.15 7.76 22.21
C THR A 132 14.78 7.54 21.59
N ASN A 133 14.49 8.13 20.44
CA ASN A 133 13.14 8.11 19.87
C ASN A 133 13.13 7.66 18.42
N ILE A 134 12.07 6.93 18.07
CA ILE A 134 11.68 6.65 16.69
C ILE A 134 10.38 7.40 16.46
N VAL A 135 10.42 8.38 15.57
CA VAL A 135 9.26 9.21 15.24
C VAL A 135 8.83 8.88 13.82
N VAL A 136 7.55 8.56 13.65
CA VAL A 136 6.95 8.32 12.34
C VAL A 136 6.05 9.48 11.99
N SER A 137 6.28 10.05 10.82
CA SER A 137 5.57 11.21 10.31
C SER A 137 4.16 10.81 9.92
N ASN A 138 3.16 11.31 10.65
CA ASN A 138 1.76 11.02 10.36
C ASN A 138 1.16 11.98 9.33
N LYS A 139 1.91 12.28 8.25
CA LYS A 139 1.44 13.18 7.17
C LYS A 139 0.15 12.73 6.49
N TRP A 140 -0.27 11.48 6.70
CA TRP A 140 -1.59 10.97 6.31
C TRP A 140 -2.76 11.59 7.10
N GLN A 141 -2.53 12.12 8.32
CA GLN A 141 -3.55 12.83 9.10
C GLN A 141 -3.56 14.36 8.89
N GLN A 142 -2.58 14.92 8.16
CA GLN A 142 -2.49 16.36 7.89
C GLN A 142 -3.07 16.77 6.52
N GLN A 143 -3.59 15.82 5.72
CA GLN A 143 -4.49 16.14 4.62
C GLN A 143 -5.84 16.50 5.23
N LYS A 144 -6.13 17.81 5.27
CA LYS A 144 -7.35 18.43 5.84
C LYS A 144 -8.64 17.64 5.54
N PRO A 145 -9.65 17.71 6.43
CA PRO A 145 -10.99 17.20 6.13
C PRO A 145 -11.48 17.82 4.82
N PHE A 146 -11.98 16.97 3.93
CA PHE A 146 -12.78 17.40 2.79
C PHE A 146 -13.99 18.17 3.35
N ILE A 147 -13.93 19.49 3.29
CA ILE A 147 -15.10 20.35 3.41
C ILE A 147 -15.60 20.52 1.98
N PHE A 148 -16.69 19.81 1.65
CA PHE A 148 -17.42 20.10 0.41
C PHE A 148 -18.14 21.45 0.56
N PRO A 149 -18.19 22.28 -0.49
CA PRO A 149 -19.04 23.47 -0.53
C PRO A 149 -20.53 23.10 -0.44
#